data_AF-A0A965VHP2-F1
#
_entry.id   AF-A0A965VHP2-F1
#
_cell.length_a   1.000
_cell.length_b   1.000
_cell.length_c   1.000
_cell.angle_alpha   90.00
_cell.angle_beta   90.00
_cell.angle_gamma   90.00
#
_symmetry.space_group_name_H-M   'P 1'
#
loop_
_entity.id
_entity.type
_entity.pdbx_description
1 polymer ?
#
loop_
_entity_poly.entity_id
_entity_poly.type
_entity_poly.pdbx_seq_one_letter_code
_entity_poly.pdbx_strand_id
1 'polypeptide(L)'
;MAFRLARRTGRTDVTAMPLGLDTPSTFGMVFFVIGPAFKAAQDSGLDTEAAARHAWHVGMCAIVASGVFKIACAPLAGFVRRIVPRAALLGSLTAIALALITFLPVLEIFTVPVVGLVSLGIVLASLTAHIPTPLRIPGALAALGAGVLLHVAGGWLELIPQATAHATIDAAAALWPVEWLSALRLEWLEAWEDTVRYLPIVIPFALATVVGGIDCTESAAAAGDEYHTGRVIAVEGIATIIAGACGGVIQTTPYIGHPAYKAMGGRAAYTLATAAFIGAAGLSGTFAYLYEVLPGPALVPILVFVGLEITAQSFHATPQRHYPAVALACVPALAALAKILSDKVLAAGATPGADLARELFSVRIVSAGFIVTSLLWAGMLAALLDRGGRAPHSNP
;
A
#
# COMPACT_ATOMS: atom_id res chain seq x y z
N MET A 1 1.13 13.03 20.01
CA MET A 1 0.70 12.04 21.03
C MET A 1 1.86 11.58 21.92
N ALA A 2 2.98 11.15 21.33
CA ALA A 2 4.16 10.66 22.04
C ALA A 2 4.69 11.60 23.14
N PHE A 3 4.85 12.90 22.87
CA PHE A 3 5.27 13.87 23.88
C PHE A 3 4.34 13.91 25.11
N ARG A 4 3.03 13.73 24.91
CA ARG A 4 2.06 13.69 26.01
C ARG A 4 2.23 12.41 26.84
N LEU A 5 2.50 11.28 26.18
CA LEU A 5 2.77 10.01 26.86
C LEU A 5 4.10 10.07 27.63
N ALA A 6 5.16 10.63 27.04
CA ALA A 6 6.45 10.87 27.69
C ALA A 6 6.29 11.73 28.96
N ARG A 7 5.59 12.87 28.85
CA ARG A 7 5.31 13.75 30.01
C ARG A 7 4.51 13.06 31.11
N ARG A 8 3.53 12.21 30.75
CA ARG A 8 2.69 11.49 31.72
C ARG A 8 3.44 10.37 32.44
N THR A 9 4.35 9.69 31.74
CA THR A 9 5.08 8.53 32.27
C THR A 9 6.45 8.90 32.87
N GLY A 10 6.91 10.14 32.68
CA GLY A 10 8.24 10.58 33.10
C GLY A 10 9.39 9.95 32.30
N ARG A 11 9.07 9.22 31.21
CA ARG A 11 10.05 8.47 30.42
C ARG A 11 10.59 9.25 29.23
N THR A 12 11.86 9.01 28.89
CA THR A 12 12.56 9.62 27.75
C THR A 12 12.68 8.70 26.53
N ASP A 13 12.32 7.42 26.67
CA ASP A 13 12.39 6.38 25.63
C ASP A 13 11.07 6.19 24.87
N VAL A 14 10.07 7.03 25.13
CA VAL A 14 8.78 6.95 24.42
C VAL A 14 8.98 7.22 22.94
N THR A 15 8.54 6.28 22.12
CA THR A 15 8.65 6.32 20.66
C THR A 15 7.35 6.82 20.06
N ALA A 16 7.39 7.67 19.04
CA ALA A 16 6.17 8.08 18.34
C ALA A 16 5.61 6.95 17.47
N MET A 17 4.28 6.87 17.34
CA MET A 17 3.67 5.93 16.41
C MET A 17 4.10 6.31 14.99
N PRO A 18 4.73 5.40 14.21
CA PRO A 18 5.08 5.71 12.84
C PRO A 18 3.82 5.80 12.01
N LEU A 19 3.76 6.79 11.12
CA LEU A 19 2.65 7.05 10.21
C LEU A 19 3.23 7.34 8.83
N GLY A 20 2.65 6.74 7.80
CA GLY A 20 3.05 6.97 6.42
C GLY A 20 1.97 6.57 5.44
N LEU A 21 2.34 6.35 4.18
CA LEU A 21 1.41 5.98 3.10
C LEU A 21 1.06 4.50 3.17
N ASP A 22 -0.21 4.17 2.98
CA ASP A 22 -0.68 2.79 2.96
C ASP A 22 -0.36 2.12 1.61
N THR A 23 0.68 1.28 1.56
CA THR A 23 1.14 0.61 0.33
C THR A 23 0.04 -0.17 -0.40
N PRO A 24 -0.81 -0.99 0.26
CA PRO A 24 -1.96 -1.61 -0.38
C PRO A 24 -2.88 -0.61 -1.08
N SER A 25 -3.24 0.50 -0.43
CA SER A 25 -4.06 1.53 -1.07
C SER A 25 -3.33 2.27 -2.20
N THR A 26 -2.00 2.36 -2.22
CA THR A 26 -1.28 2.96 -3.35
C THR A 26 -1.63 2.23 -4.65
N PHE A 27 -1.52 0.90 -4.64
CA PHE A 27 -1.92 0.08 -5.78
C PHE A 27 -3.43 0.09 -5.99
N GLY A 28 -4.19 0.05 -4.91
CA GLY A 28 -5.65 0.12 -4.91
C GLY A 28 -6.19 1.35 -5.64
N MET A 29 -5.74 2.53 -5.22
CA MET A 29 -6.13 3.82 -5.74
C MET A 29 -5.70 3.99 -7.19
N VAL A 30 -4.45 3.65 -7.53
CA VAL A 30 -3.95 3.79 -8.90
C VAL A 30 -4.75 2.92 -9.88
N PHE A 31 -4.94 1.63 -9.59
CA PHE A 31 -5.53 0.70 -10.55
C PHE A 31 -7.05 0.64 -10.53
N PHE A 32 -7.69 0.96 -9.40
CA PHE A 32 -9.14 0.77 -9.25
C PHE A 32 -9.92 2.07 -9.01
N VAL A 33 -9.25 3.20 -8.83
CA VAL A 33 -9.91 4.51 -8.63
C VAL A 33 -9.43 5.53 -9.67
N ILE A 34 -8.17 5.96 -9.59
CA ILE A 34 -7.60 7.06 -10.37
C ILE A 34 -7.49 6.67 -11.85
N GLY A 35 -6.89 5.51 -12.15
CA GLY A 35 -6.75 5.03 -13.53
C GLY A 35 -8.11 4.86 -14.23
N PRO A 36 -9.08 4.16 -13.63
CA PRO A 36 -10.43 4.06 -14.18
C PRO A 36 -11.16 5.41 -14.30
N ALA A 37 -10.99 6.33 -13.34
CA ALA A 37 -11.58 7.67 -13.42
C ALA A 37 -11.00 8.48 -14.58
N PHE A 38 -9.68 8.42 -14.76
CA PHE A 38 -8.99 9.04 -15.90
C PHE A 38 -9.52 8.49 -17.23
N LYS A 39 -9.60 7.16 -17.35
CA LYS A 39 -10.11 6.50 -18.54
C LYS A 39 -11.56 6.89 -18.83
N ALA A 40 -12.42 6.89 -17.81
CA ALA A 40 -13.82 7.28 -17.94
C ALA A 40 -13.96 8.75 -18.40
N ALA A 41 -13.13 9.66 -17.87
CA ALA A 41 -13.12 11.06 -18.28
C ALA A 41 -12.68 11.22 -19.75
N GLN A 42 -11.64 10.49 -20.19
CA GLN A 42 -11.24 10.47 -21.59
C GLN A 42 -12.35 9.92 -22.50
N ASP A 43 -13.01 8.83 -22.09
CA ASP A 43 -14.09 8.21 -22.85
C ASP A 43 -15.33 9.14 -22.95
N SER A 44 -15.50 10.08 -22.01
CA SER A 44 -16.50 11.16 -22.08
C SER A 44 -16.09 12.37 -22.94
N GLY A 45 -14.91 12.33 -23.56
CA GLY A 45 -14.44 13.36 -24.49
C GLY A 45 -13.64 14.50 -23.86
N LEU A 46 -13.25 14.39 -22.58
CA LEU A 46 -12.30 15.35 -21.99
C LEU A 46 -10.93 15.17 -22.65
N ASP A 47 -10.20 16.29 -22.79
CA ASP A 47 -8.80 16.24 -23.15
C ASP A 47 -7.96 15.55 -22.05
N THR A 48 -6.71 15.25 -22.37
CA THR A 48 -5.84 14.47 -21.47
C THR A 48 -5.54 15.20 -20.16
N GLU A 49 -5.37 16.52 -20.18
CA GLU A 49 -5.04 17.28 -18.97
C GLU A 49 -6.27 17.43 -18.07
N ALA A 50 -7.42 17.76 -18.64
CA ALA A 50 -8.69 17.85 -17.94
C ALA A 50 -9.13 16.51 -17.37
N ALA A 51 -8.93 15.40 -18.12
CA ALA A 51 -9.16 14.05 -17.61
C ALA A 51 -8.22 13.71 -16.45
N ALA A 52 -6.94 14.09 -16.53
CA ALA A 52 -5.99 13.89 -15.44
C ALA A 52 -6.36 14.70 -14.19
N ARG A 53 -6.77 15.97 -14.36
CA ARG A 53 -7.24 16.83 -13.27
C ARG A 53 -8.51 16.28 -12.63
N HIS A 54 -9.46 15.81 -13.43
CA HIS A 54 -10.67 15.16 -12.95
C HIS A 54 -10.34 13.89 -12.14
N ALA A 55 -9.47 13.02 -12.65
CA ALA A 55 -9.05 11.81 -11.94
C ALA A 55 -8.31 12.12 -10.62
N TRP A 56 -7.51 13.19 -10.60
CA TRP A 56 -6.88 13.70 -9.39
C TRP A 56 -7.92 14.18 -8.37
N HIS A 57 -8.93 14.94 -8.80
CA HIS A 57 -10.04 15.39 -7.94
C HIS A 57 -10.84 14.21 -7.36
N VAL A 58 -11.15 13.18 -8.17
CA VAL A 58 -11.78 11.93 -7.70
C VAL A 58 -10.89 11.26 -6.64
N GLY A 59 -9.58 11.20 -6.89
CA GLY A 59 -8.61 10.68 -5.92
C GLY A 59 -8.63 11.43 -4.59
N MET A 60 -8.64 12.76 -4.62
CA MET A 60 -8.72 13.61 -3.41
C MET A 60 -10.02 13.36 -2.63
N CYS A 61 -11.16 13.37 -3.32
CA CYS A 61 -12.47 13.07 -2.73
C CYS A 61 -12.48 11.69 -2.05
N ALA A 62 -11.93 10.68 -2.71
CA ALA A 62 -11.85 9.32 -2.18
C ALA A 62 -11.01 9.27 -0.89
N ILE A 63 -9.88 9.97 -0.84
CA ILE A 63 -9.04 10.02 0.37
C ILE A 63 -9.72 10.77 1.50
N VAL A 64 -10.40 11.88 1.22
CA VAL A 64 -11.20 12.60 2.23
C VAL A 64 -12.32 11.68 2.76
N ALA A 65 -13.03 10.96 1.90
CA ALA A 65 -14.06 10.01 2.30
C ALA A 65 -13.49 8.87 3.18
N SER A 66 -12.32 8.34 2.83
CA SER A 66 -11.59 7.36 3.65
C SER A 66 -11.25 7.94 5.02
N GLY A 67 -10.71 9.15 5.09
CA GLY A 67 -10.38 9.81 6.36
C GLY A 67 -11.61 10.06 7.25
N VAL A 68 -12.73 10.49 6.67
CA VAL A 68 -14.02 10.64 7.37
C VAL A 68 -14.49 9.29 7.93
N PHE A 69 -14.42 8.24 7.12
CA PHE A 69 -14.77 6.88 7.55
C PHE A 69 -13.89 6.41 8.73
N LYS A 70 -12.57 6.63 8.68
CA LYS A 70 -11.65 6.30 9.78
C LYS A 70 -12.01 7.02 11.08
N ILE A 71 -12.32 8.32 11.00
CA ILE A 71 -12.76 9.09 12.17
C ILE A 71 -14.07 8.53 12.74
N ALA A 72 -15.02 8.16 11.88
CA ALA A 72 -16.26 7.51 12.31
C ALA A 72 -16.01 6.15 12.99
N CYS A 73 -14.98 5.41 12.56
CA CYS A 73 -14.57 4.16 13.19
C CYS A 73 -13.78 4.35 14.50
N ALA A 74 -13.17 5.51 14.74
CA ALA A 74 -12.34 5.77 15.92
C ALA A 74 -13.01 5.45 17.28
N PRO A 75 -14.28 5.86 17.55
CA PRO A 75 -14.97 5.45 18.79
C PRO A 75 -15.37 3.98 18.79
N LEU A 76 -15.54 3.37 17.61
CA LEU A 76 -15.96 1.98 17.42
C LEU A 76 -14.80 1.00 17.27
N ALA A 77 -13.54 1.45 17.38
CA ALA A 77 -12.37 0.64 17.11
C ALA A 77 -12.36 -0.70 17.87
N GLY A 78 -12.74 -0.68 19.15
CA GLY A 78 -12.84 -1.89 19.96
C GLY A 78 -13.93 -2.86 19.49
N PHE A 79 -15.01 -2.36 18.90
CA PHE A 79 -16.11 -3.15 18.33
C PHE A 79 -15.74 -3.72 16.96
N VAL A 80 -15.14 -2.90 16.08
CA VAL A 80 -14.65 -3.33 14.76
C VAL A 80 -13.71 -4.52 14.89
N ARG A 81 -12.77 -4.46 15.85
CA ARG A 81 -11.86 -5.57 16.16
C ARG A 81 -12.57 -6.88 16.52
N ARG A 82 -13.70 -6.80 17.22
CA ARG A 82 -14.40 -7.99 17.75
C ARG A 82 -15.28 -8.67 16.70
N ILE A 83 -15.82 -7.90 15.76
CA ILE A 83 -16.77 -8.42 14.77
C ILE A 83 -16.10 -8.95 13.53
N VAL A 84 -15.02 -8.31 13.09
CA VAL A 84 -14.39 -8.71 11.84
C VAL A 84 -13.37 -9.82 12.13
N PRO A 85 -13.56 -11.05 11.58
CA PRO A 85 -12.62 -12.14 11.80
C PRO A 85 -11.22 -11.76 11.32
N ARG A 86 -10.19 -12.04 12.13
CA ARG A 86 -8.79 -11.77 11.73
C ARG A 86 -8.44 -12.38 10.38
N ALA A 87 -8.85 -13.63 10.13
CA ALA A 87 -8.63 -14.31 8.85
C ALA A 87 -9.26 -13.57 7.65
N ALA A 88 -10.37 -12.85 7.84
CA ALA A 88 -11.03 -12.08 6.78
C ALA A 88 -10.21 -10.86 6.37
N LEU A 89 -9.71 -10.11 7.36
CA LEU A 89 -8.91 -8.90 7.13
C LEU A 89 -7.51 -9.25 6.61
N LEU A 90 -6.85 -10.20 7.26
CA LEU A 90 -5.52 -10.66 6.88
C LEU A 90 -5.53 -11.39 5.53
N GLY A 91 -6.61 -12.13 5.23
CA GLY A 91 -6.81 -12.76 3.92
C GLY A 91 -6.85 -11.74 2.78
N SER A 92 -7.65 -10.68 2.94
CA SER A 92 -7.71 -9.60 1.95
C SER A 92 -6.37 -8.87 1.78
N LEU A 93 -5.62 -8.64 2.86
CA LEU A 93 -4.29 -8.02 2.79
C LEU A 93 -3.28 -8.93 2.10
N THR A 94 -3.29 -10.22 2.42
CA THR A 94 -2.46 -11.25 1.76
C THR A 94 -2.72 -11.29 0.26
N ALA A 95 -3.99 -11.23 -0.13
CA ALA A 95 -4.41 -11.25 -1.52
C ALA A 95 -3.79 -10.08 -2.32
N ILE A 96 -3.83 -8.87 -1.78
CA ILE A 96 -3.23 -7.68 -2.40
C ILE A 96 -1.71 -7.76 -2.39
N ALA A 97 -1.12 -8.18 -1.25
CA ALA A 97 0.31 -8.29 -1.08
C ALA A 97 0.94 -9.26 -2.09
N LEU A 98 0.32 -10.41 -2.32
CA LEU A 98 0.82 -11.43 -3.22
C LEU A 98 0.47 -11.13 -4.68
N ALA A 99 -0.80 -10.81 -4.98
CA ALA A 99 -1.25 -10.65 -6.37
C ALA A 99 -0.82 -9.31 -6.99
N LEU A 100 -0.68 -8.23 -6.22
CA LEU A 100 -0.38 -6.90 -6.76
C LEU A 100 0.99 -6.40 -6.33
N ILE A 101 1.26 -6.36 -5.01
CA ILE A 101 2.50 -5.78 -4.47
C ILE A 101 3.72 -6.64 -4.78
N THR A 102 3.58 -7.96 -4.84
CA THR A 102 4.68 -8.87 -5.17
C THR A 102 4.79 -9.06 -6.67
N PHE A 103 3.69 -9.47 -7.32
CA PHE A 103 3.73 -9.89 -8.72
C PHE A 103 4.07 -8.75 -9.71
N LEU A 104 3.50 -7.56 -9.55
CA LEU A 104 3.72 -6.46 -10.51
C LEU A 104 5.18 -5.96 -10.50
N PRO A 105 5.80 -5.70 -9.33
CA PRO A 105 7.25 -5.44 -9.24
C PRO A 105 8.13 -6.54 -9.84
N VAL A 106 7.73 -7.81 -9.73
CA VAL A 106 8.49 -8.90 -10.36
C VAL A 106 8.52 -8.72 -11.88
N LEU A 107 7.41 -8.36 -12.53
CA LEU A 107 7.43 -8.08 -13.97
C LEU A 107 8.44 -6.98 -14.35
N GLU A 108 8.55 -5.94 -13.51
CA GLU A 108 9.50 -4.84 -13.72
C GLU A 108 10.96 -5.26 -13.47
N ILE A 109 11.23 -6.08 -12.45
CA ILE A 109 12.54 -6.71 -12.22
C ILE A 109 13.04 -7.44 -13.48
N PHE A 110 12.13 -8.15 -14.16
CA PHE A 110 12.48 -8.92 -15.35
C PHE A 110 12.64 -8.09 -16.64
N THR A 111 12.41 -6.76 -16.60
CA THR A 111 12.76 -5.88 -17.72
C THR A 111 14.27 -5.71 -17.87
N VAL A 112 15.00 -5.71 -16.74
CA VAL A 112 16.47 -5.74 -16.70
C VAL A 112 16.92 -6.78 -15.66
N PRO A 113 16.89 -8.08 -16.01
CA PRO A 113 17.04 -9.15 -15.04
C PRO A 113 18.33 -9.11 -14.23
N VAL A 114 19.46 -8.71 -14.84
CA VAL A 114 20.74 -8.65 -14.13
C VAL A 114 20.69 -7.64 -12.98
N VAL A 115 20.14 -6.45 -13.21
CA VAL A 115 20.00 -5.42 -12.18
C VAL A 115 18.97 -5.86 -11.15
N GLY A 116 17.78 -6.25 -11.60
CA GLY A 116 16.67 -6.53 -10.70
C GLY A 116 16.86 -7.79 -9.86
N LEU A 117 17.41 -8.88 -10.42
CA LEU A 117 17.63 -10.13 -9.67
C LEU A 117 18.79 -9.99 -8.67
N VAL A 118 19.83 -9.20 -8.97
CA VAL A 118 20.89 -8.94 -7.99
C VAL A 118 20.35 -8.11 -6.83
N SER A 119 19.64 -7.02 -7.11
CA SER A 119 18.99 -6.21 -6.07
C SER A 119 17.99 -7.03 -5.26
N LEU A 120 17.17 -7.86 -5.91
CA LEU A 120 16.25 -8.79 -5.24
C LEU A 120 16.98 -9.81 -4.37
N GLY A 121 18.07 -10.41 -4.87
CA GLY A 121 18.88 -11.35 -4.09
C GLY A 121 19.45 -10.72 -2.83
N ILE A 122 19.94 -9.49 -2.90
CA ILE A 122 20.44 -8.74 -1.73
C ILE A 122 19.29 -8.43 -0.77
N VAL A 123 18.13 -7.99 -1.28
CA VAL A 123 16.94 -7.73 -0.45
C VAL A 123 16.49 -8.99 0.29
N LEU A 124 16.33 -10.11 -0.41
CA LEU A 124 15.90 -11.38 0.19
C LEU A 124 16.92 -11.90 1.19
N ALA A 125 18.21 -11.84 0.87
CA ALA A 125 19.27 -12.26 1.79
C ALA A 125 19.27 -11.40 3.06
N SER A 126 19.21 -10.08 2.92
CA SER A 126 19.41 -9.16 4.05
C SER A 126 18.15 -8.89 4.86
N LEU A 127 16.99 -8.71 4.22
CA LEU A 127 15.75 -8.32 4.88
C LEU A 127 14.87 -9.52 5.21
N THR A 128 14.82 -10.55 4.37
CA THR A 128 14.01 -11.76 4.64
C THR A 128 14.82 -12.81 5.43
N ALA A 129 16.01 -13.16 4.96
CA ALA A 129 16.85 -14.17 5.60
C ALA A 129 17.75 -13.60 6.71
N HIS A 130 17.72 -12.29 6.94
CA HIS A 130 18.47 -11.60 8.00
C HIS A 130 20.00 -11.83 7.93
N ILE A 131 20.53 -12.09 6.74
CA ILE A 131 21.97 -12.25 6.49
C ILE A 131 22.61 -10.86 6.52
N PRO A 132 23.60 -10.62 7.40
CA PRO A 132 24.23 -9.31 7.50
C PRO A 132 24.96 -8.96 6.20
N THR A 133 24.75 -7.74 5.73
CA THR A 133 25.49 -7.18 4.60
C THR A 133 26.95 -6.89 4.99
N PRO A 134 27.88 -6.89 4.02
CA PRO A 134 29.23 -6.41 4.28
C PRO A 134 29.17 -4.98 4.80
N LEU A 135 30.03 -4.67 5.79
CA LEU A 135 30.13 -3.35 6.44
C LEU A 135 28.87 -2.90 7.20
N ARG A 136 27.90 -3.79 7.47
CA ARG A 136 26.64 -3.49 8.20
C ARG A 136 25.81 -2.36 7.57
N ILE A 137 25.88 -2.21 6.25
CA ILE A 137 25.07 -1.24 5.50
C ILE A 137 23.60 -1.71 5.51
N PRO A 138 22.59 -0.83 5.69
CA PRO A 138 21.19 -1.23 5.60
C PRO A 138 20.89 -2.01 4.32
N GLY A 139 20.21 -3.16 4.44
CA GLY A 139 19.98 -4.10 3.33
C GLY A 139 19.36 -3.47 2.08
N ALA A 140 18.35 -2.63 2.27
CA ALA A 140 17.71 -1.87 1.19
C ALA A 140 18.67 -0.92 0.47
N LEU A 141 19.57 -0.25 1.21
CA LEU A 141 20.56 0.66 0.63
C LEU A 141 21.64 -0.12 -0.14
N ALA A 142 22.07 -1.26 0.40
CA ALA A 142 23.02 -2.13 -0.28
C ALA A 142 22.44 -2.67 -1.60
N ALA A 143 21.19 -3.11 -1.60
CA ALA A 143 20.51 -3.59 -2.80
C ALA A 143 20.33 -2.50 -3.87
N LEU A 144 19.93 -1.29 -3.45
CA LEU A 144 19.78 -0.15 -4.35
C LEU A 144 21.12 0.27 -4.94
N GLY A 145 22.16 0.41 -4.10
CA GLY A 145 23.49 0.80 -4.55
C GLY A 145 24.10 -0.20 -5.53
N ALA A 146 23.97 -1.50 -5.26
CA ALA A 146 24.42 -2.54 -6.18
C ALA A 146 23.64 -2.51 -7.51
N GLY A 147 22.33 -2.34 -7.46
CA GLY A 147 21.49 -2.25 -8.65
C GLY A 147 21.80 -1.03 -9.51
N VAL A 148 21.93 0.16 -8.90
CA VAL A 148 22.34 1.39 -9.58
C VAL A 148 23.72 1.23 -10.22
N LEU A 149 24.70 0.67 -9.49
CA LEU A 149 26.04 0.44 -10.00
C LEU A 149 26.02 -0.48 -11.23
N LEU A 150 25.28 -1.59 -11.16
CA LEU A 150 25.14 -2.53 -12.27
C LEU A 150 24.44 -1.90 -13.47
N HIS A 151 23.40 -1.11 -13.23
CA HIS A 151 22.67 -0.43 -14.31
C HIS A 151 23.56 0.58 -15.02
N VAL A 152 24.26 1.43 -14.28
CA VAL A 152 25.18 2.43 -14.84
C VAL A 152 26.34 1.75 -15.55
N ALA A 153 27.02 0.81 -14.90
CA ALA A 153 28.16 0.11 -15.50
C ALA A 153 27.75 -0.68 -16.75
N GLY A 154 26.63 -1.40 -16.70
CA GLY A 154 26.11 -2.15 -17.84
C GLY A 154 25.65 -1.25 -18.99
N GLY A 155 25.10 -0.07 -18.68
CA GLY A 155 24.75 0.94 -19.68
C GLY A 155 25.97 1.58 -20.34
N TRP A 156 27.03 1.86 -19.57
CA TRP A 156 28.32 2.37 -20.09
C TRP A 156 29.04 1.35 -20.98
N LEU A 157 28.90 0.06 -20.67
CA LEU A 157 29.50 -1.03 -21.45
C LEU A 157 28.60 -1.51 -22.60
N GLU A 158 27.44 -0.87 -22.82
CA GLU A 158 26.43 -1.28 -23.82
C GLU A 158 25.93 -2.73 -23.66
N LEU A 159 26.08 -3.30 -22.46
CA LEU A 159 25.67 -4.67 -22.12
C LEU A 159 24.22 -4.75 -21.65
N ILE A 160 23.67 -3.63 -21.18
CA ILE A 160 22.33 -3.52 -20.64
C ILE A 160 21.58 -2.47 -21.47
N PRO A 161 20.35 -2.77 -21.95
CA PRO A 161 19.52 -1.76 -22.56
C PRO A 161 19.38 -0.57 -21.60
N GLN A 162 19.55 0.65 -22.11
CA GLN A 162 19.18 1.89 -21.43
C GLN A 162 17.64 1.94 -21.35
N ALA A 163 17.05 0.99 -20.64
CA ALA A 163 15.63 0.92 -20.42
C ALA A 163 15.27 2.10 -19.52
N THR A 164 14.59 3.09 -20.08
CA THR A 164 13.85 4.10 -19.32
C THR A 164 12.82 3.34 -18.49
N ALA A 165 13.19 2.99 -17.27
CA ALA A 165 12.40 2.12 -16.41
C ALA A 165 11.05 2.76 -16.02
N HIS A 166 10.87 4.05 -16.27
CA HIS A 166 9.64 4.76 -16.02
C HIS A 166 9.46 5.93 -17.00
N ALA A 167 8.28 6.56 -17.01
CA ALA A 167 8.01 7.72 -17.84
C ALA A 167 8.97 8.86 -17.47
N THR A 168 9.68 9.41 -18.45
CA THR A 168 10.60 10.54 -18.21
C THR A 168 9.82 11.77 -17.76
N ILE A 169 10.23 12.35 -16.64
CA ILE A 169 9.73 13.61 -16.12
C ILE A 169 10.81 14.68 -16.21
N ASP A 170 10.42 15.91 -16.55
CA ASP A 170 11.32 17.05 -16.43
C ASP A 170 11.49 17.40 -14.94
N ALA A 171 12.56 16.85 -14.34
CA ALA A 171 12.87 17.08 -12.94
C ALA A 171 13.15 18.56 -12.61
N ALA A 172 13.61 19.35 -13.59
CA ALA A 172 13.83 20.78 -13.39
C ALA A 172 12.50 21.54 -13.35
N ALA A 173 11.56 21.20 -14.22
CA ALA A 173 10.20 21.75 -14.19
C ALA A 173 9.42 21.35 -12.93
N ALA A 174 9.78 20.23 -12.29
CA ALA A 174 9.15 19.77 -11.06
C ALA A 174 9.67 20.48 -9.79
N LEU A 175 10.70 21.32 -9.88
CA LEU A 175 11.22 22.06 -8.72
C LEU A 175 10.24 23.11 -8.24
N TRP A 176 10.10 23.23 -6.91
CA TRP A 176 9.16 24.14 -6.25
C TRP A 176 7.73 24.03 -6.79
N PRO A 177 7.12 22.83 -6.74
CA PRO A 177 5.79 22.64 -7.30
C PRO A 177 4.79 23.51 -6.53
N VAL A 178 4.13 24.43 -7.23
CA VAL A 178 3.08 25.32 -6.67
C VAL A 178 1.67 24.84 -7.02
N GLU A 179 1.53 23.95 -8.00
CA GLU A 179 0.23 23.49 -8.51
C GLU A 179 -0.60 22.75 -7.46
N TRP A 180 0.00 22.15 -6.44
CA TRP A 180 -0.75 21.53 -5.35
C TRP A 180 -1.58 22.56 -4.55
N LEU A 181 -1.23 23.86 -4.59
CA LEU A 181 -2.01 24.93 -3.99
C LEU A 181 -3.39 25.09 -4.65
N SER A 182 -3.57 24.61 -5.89
CA SER A 182 -4.88 24.56 -6.54
C SER A 182 -5.89 23.71 -5.77
N ALA A 183 -5.43 22.72 -5.00
CA ALA A 183 -6.28 21.95 -4.10
C ALA A 183 -7.04 22.82 -3.09
N LEU A 184 -6.45 23.96 -2.68
CA LEU A 184 -7.05 24.90 -1.73
C LEU A 184 -8.22 25.71 -2.33
N ARG A 185 -8.39 25.67 -3.66
CA ARG A 185 -9.56 26.27 -4.34
C ARG A 185 -10.83 25.44 -4.17
N LEU A 186 -10.70 24.20 -3.69
CA LEU A 186 -11.81 23.27 -3.43
C LEU A 186 -12.61 22.86 -4.69
N GLU A 187 -12.08 23.10 -5.89
CA GLU A 187 -12.66 22.63 -7.17
C GLU A 187 -12.81 21.11 -7.22
N TRP A 188 -11.97 20.38 -6.46
CA TRP A 188 -12.04 18.93 -6.34
C TRP A 188 -13.35 18.41 -5.74
N LEU A 189 -14.10 19.23 -5.00
CA LEU A 189 -15.41 18.85 -4.46
C LEU A 189 -16.44 18.57 -5.56
N GLU A 190 -16.25 19.12 -6.76
CA GLU A 190 -17.13 18.86 -7.91
C GLU A 190 -17.09 17.38 -8.34
N ALA A 191 -15.97 16.68 -8.07
CA ALA A 191 -15.81 15.25 -8.38
C ALA A 191 -16.42 14.32 -7.32
N TRP A 192 -17.14 14.84 -6.31
CA TRP A 192 -17.69 14.03 -5.23
C TRP A 192 -18.73 13.02 -5.71
N GLU A 193 -19.61 13.43 -6.63
CA GLU A 193 -20.62 12.54 -7.22
C GLU A 193 -19.96 11.37 -7.94
N ASP A 194 -18.94 11.65 -8.75
CA ASP A 194 -18.18 10.62 -9.44
C ASP A 194 -17.40 9.71 -8.50
N THR A 195 -17.01 10.21 -7.33
CA THR A 195 -16.30 9.43 -6.31
C THR A 195 -17.17 8.35 -5.67
N VAL A 196 -18.50 8.54 -5.59
CA VAL A 196 -19.42 7.59 -4.93
C VAL A 196 -19.28 6.17 -5.49
N ARG A 197 -19.07 6.04 -6.81
CA ARG A 197 -18.91 4.75 -7.48
C ARG A 197 -17.66 3.96 -7.04
N TYR A 198 -16.67 4.65 -6.46
CA TYR A 198 -15.41 4.07 -6.00
C TYR A 198 -15.39 3.78 -4.49
N LEU A 199 -16.37 4.28 -3.73
CA LEU A 199 -16.46 4.02 -2.28
C LEU A 199 -16.47 2.52 -1.92
N PRO A 200 -17.08 1.61 -2.69
CA PRO A 200 -16.98 0.17 -2.43
C PRO A 200 -15.56 -0.40 -2.47
N ILE A 201 -14.59 0.32 -3.05
CA ILE A 201 -13.16 -0.04 -3.05
C ILE A 201 -12.42 0.71 -1.93
N VAL A 202 -12.68 2.02 -1.82
CA VAL A 202 -12.01 2.93 -0.88
C VAL A 202 -12.30 2.58 0.58
N ILE A 203 -13.57 2.28 0.91
CA ILE A 203 -13.99 1.99 2.29
C ILE A 203 -13.37 0.70 2.84
N PRO A 204 -13.31 -0.42 2.11
CA PRO A 204 -12.56 -1.60 2.54
C PRO A 204 -11.07 -1.33 2.81
N PHE A 205 -10.41 -0.52 1.98
CA PHE A 205 -9.03 -0.10 2.23
C PHE A 205 -8.93 0.71 3.53
N ALA A 206 -9.84 1.66 3.75
CA ALA A 206 -9.88 2.44 4.97
C ALA A 206 -10.14 1.56 6.20
N LEU A 207 -11.03 0.57 6.10
CA LEU A 207 -11.29 -0.40 7.16
C LEU A 207 -10.06 -1.25 7.48
N ALA A 208 -9.31 -1.68 6.45
CA ALA A 208 -8.08 -2.43 6.63
C ALA A 208 -7.04 -1.61 7.41
N THR A 209 -6.90 -0.30 7.14
CA THR A 209 -5.98 0.54 7.92
C THR A 209 -6.50 0.83 9.32
N VAL A 210 -7.82 0.94 9.54
CA VAL A 210 -8.38 1.05 10.90
C VAL A 210 -7.97 -0.15 11.74
N VAL A 211 -8.10 -1.36 11.19
CA VAL A 211 -7.69 -2.60 11.86
C VAL A 211 -6.17 -2.63 12.04
N GLY A 212 -5.41 -2.32 10.99
CA GLY A 212 -3.95 -2.24 11.07
C GLY A 212 -3.48 -1.25 12.15
N GLY A 213 -4.17 -0.12 12.29
CA GLY A 213 -3.93 0.87 13.34
C GLY A 213 -4.21 0.32 14.74
N ILE A 214 -5.24 -0.52 14.90
CA ILE A 214 -5.50 -1.25 16.16
C ILE A 214 -4.32 -2.17 16.47
N ASP A 215 -3.91 -3.03 15.55
CA ASP A 215 -2.80 -3.97 15.76
C ASP A 215 -1.47 -3.22 16.02
N CYS A 216 -1.23 -2.09 15.34
CA CYS A 216 -0.08 -1.22 15.60
C CYS A 216 -0.11 -0.62 17.01
N THR A 217 -1.30 -0.23 17.51
CA THR A 217 -1.44 0.24 18.89
C THR A 217 -1.12 -0.84 19.92
N GLU A 218 -1.51 -2.08 19.66
CA GLU A 218 -1.16 -3.22 20.52
C GLU A 218 0.34 -3.53 20.48
N SER A 219 0.94 -3.46 19.28
CA SER A 219 2.38 -3.64 19.08
C SER A 219 3.19 -2.58 19.86
N ALA A 220 2.75 -1.33 19.85
CA ALA A 220 3.37 -0.26 20.63
C ALA A 220 3.22 -0.49 22.14
N ALA A 221 2.04 -0.94 22.60
CA ALA A 221 1.81 -1.28 24.00
C ALA A 221 2.72 -2.44 24.46
N ALA A 222 2.93 -3.46 23.61
CA ALA A 222 3.87 -4.55 23.89
C ALA A 222 5.33 -4.08 24.02
N ALA A 223 5.71 -3.00 23.33
CA ALA A 223 7.00 -2.31 23.50
C ALA A 223 7.02 -1.28 24.65
N GLY A 224 5.97 -1.29 25.49
CA GLY A 224 5.81 -0.43 26.65
C GLY A 224 5.28 0.97 26.37
N ASP A 225 4.89 1.31 25.15
CA ASP A 225 4.32 2.62 24.78
C ASP A 225 2.79 2.52 24.60
N GLU A 226 2.03 2.75 25.67
CA GLU A 226 0.58 2.63 25.66
C GLU A 226 -0.12 3.86 25.05
N TYR A 227 -0.61 3.70 23.82
CA TYR A 227 -1.44 4.69 23.13
C TYR A 227 -2.92 4.30 23.16
N HIS A 228 -3.81 5.28 23.35
CA HIS A 228 -5.24 5.04 23.21
C HIS A 228 -5.58 4.78 21.73
N THR A 229 -6.03 3.55 21.42
CA THR A 229 -6.32 3.09 20.05
C THR A 229 -7.22 4.03 19.26
N GLY A 230 -8.37 4.42 19.82
CA GLY A 230 -9.29 5.36 19.13
C GLY A 230 -8.66 6.73 18.84
N ARG A 231 -7.63 7.15 19.60
CA ARG A 231 -6.93 8.41 19.31
C ARG A 231 -5.92 8.24 18.18
N VAL A 232 -5.28 7.07 18.08
CA VAL A 232 -4.38 6.77 16.94
C VAL A 232 -5.19 6.77 15.65
N ILE A 233 -6.32 6.06 15.62
CA ILE A 233 -7.21 6.00 14.45
C ILE A 233 -7.77 7.38 14.10
N ALA A 234 -8.18 8.17 15.09
CA ALA A 234 -8.65 9.54 14.84
C ALA A 234 -7.54 10.43 14.24
N VAL A 235 -6.31 10.34 14.75
CA VAL A 235 -5.17 11.11 14.21
C VAL A 235 -4.82 10.66 12.79
N GLU A 236 -4.83 9.36 12.51
CA GLU A 236 -4.67 8.82 11.15
C GLU A 236 -5.78 9.33 10.22
N GLY A 237 -7.04 9.28 10.64
CA GLY A 237 -8.17 9.79 9.86
C GLY A 237 -8.05 11.28 9.56
N ILE A 238 -7.70 12.09 10.57
CA ILE A 238 -7.45 13.54 10.40
C ILE A 238 -6.27 13.77 9.43
N ALA A 239 -5.16 13.07 9.59
CA ALA A 239 -4.01 13.17 8.70
C ALA A 239 -4.39 12.81 7.26
N THR A 240 -5.23 11.79 7.08
CA THR A 240 -5.75 11.36 5.78
C THR A 240 -6.64 12.44 5.14
N ILE A 241 -7.55 13.07 5.90
CA ILE A 241 -8.38 14.18 5.40
C ILE A 241 -7.50 15.37 4.99
N ILE A 242 -6.55 15.77 5.84
CA ILE A 242 -5.65 16.90 5.54
C ILE A 242 -4.82 16.58 4.30
N ALA A 243 -4.27 15.37 4.19
CA ALA A 243 -3.53 14.95 3.00
C ALA A 243 -4.42 15.05 1.74
N GLY A 244 -5.64 14.52 1.78
CA GLY A 244 -6.60 14.61 0.67
C GLY A 244 -6.94 16.04 0.27
N ALA A 245 -7.24 16.90 1.25
CA ALA A 245 -7.54 18.32 1.03
C ALA A 245 -6.33 19.13 0.50
N CYS A 246 -5.11 18.63 0.68
CA CYS A 246 -3.88 19.22 0.16
C CYS A 246 -3.38 18.56 -1.14
N GLY A 247 -4.20 17.76 -1.83
CA GLY A 247 -3.85 17.15 -3.12
C GLY A 247 -3.37 15.70 -3.06
N GLY A 248 -3.34 15.11 -1.87
CA GLY A 248 -2.98 13.71 -1.68
C GLY A 248 -4.05 12.77 -2.23
N VAL A 249 -3.62 11.71 -2.91
CA VAL A 249 -4.51 10.69 -3.50
C VAL A 249 -4.31 9.30 -2.93
N ILE A 250 -3.45 9.17 -1.91
CA ILE A 250 -3.17 7.94 -1.17
C ILE A 250 -3.45 8.18 0.31
N GLN A 251 -4.09 7.22 0.99
CA GLN A 251 -4.40 7.35 2.40
C GLN A 251 -3.19 7.09 3.29
N THR A 252 -3.22 7.62 4.50
CA THR A 252 -2.20 7.32 5.51
C THR A 252 -2.56 6.08 6.33
N THR A 253 -1.56 5.43 6.93
CA THR A 253 -1.74 4.32 7.87
C THR A 253 -0.62 4.30 8.91
N PRO A 254 -0.88 3.89 10.16
CA PRO A 254 0.17 3.56 11.11
C PRO A 254 1.03 2.41 10.59
N TYR A 255 2.35 2.50 10.70
CA TYR A 255 3.21 1.42 10.28
C TYR A 255 3.44 0.39 11.39
N ILE A 256 3.44 -0.87 10.97
CA ILE A 256 3.92 -1.99 11.76
C ILE A 256 5.41 -1.79 12.04
N GLY A 257 5.88 -2.21 13.21
CA GLY A 257 7.29 -2.15 13.57
C GLY A 257 7.64 -1.10 14.63
N HIS A 258 6.66 -0.55 15.34
CA HIS A 258 6.92 0.31 16.52
C HIS A 258 7.99 -0.27 17.47
N PRO A 259 8.00 -1.57 17.83
CA PRO A 259 9.06 -2.15 18.65
C PRO A 259 10.46 -2.05 18.01
N ALA A 260 10.55 -2.23 16.70
CA ALA A 260 11.81 -2.12 15.96
C ALA A 260 12.30 -0.66 15.93
N TYR A 261 11.42 0.31 15.62
CA TYR A 261 11.78 1.73 15.68
C TYR A 261 12.26 2.16 17.06
N LYS A 262 11.60 1.66 18.12
CA LYS A 262 12.02 1.90 19.49
C LYS A 262 13.39 1.29 19.80
N ALA A 263 13.62 0.04 19.39
CA ALA A 263 14.91 -0.64 19.55
C ALA A 263 16.06 0.07 18.81
N MET A 264 15.76 0.69 17.66
CA MET A 264 16.70 1.54 16.91
C MET A 264 16.95 2.92 17.55
N GLY A 265 16.27 3.24 18.66
CA GLY A 265 16.41 4.52 19.36
C GLY A 265 15.48 5.63 18.85
N GLY A 266 14.44 5.29 18.07
CA GLY A 266 13.37 6.22 17.72
C GLY A 266 12.71 6.78 18.98
N ARG A 267 12.46 8.10 19.03
CA ARG A 267 11.86 8.78 20.19
C ARG A 267 10.66 9.64 19.79
N ALA A 268 10.02 10.30 20.74
CA ALA A 268 8.79 11.06 20.53
C ALA A 268 8.81 12.07 19.35
N ALA A 269 10.00 12.56 18.95
CA ALA A 269 10.18 13.50 17.86
C ALA A 269 10.53 12.86 16.49
N TYR A 270 10.85 11.56 16.41
CA TYR A 270 11.40 11.02 15.15
C TYR A 270 10.42 11.15 13.99
N THR A 271 9.12 10.92 14.22
CA THR A 271 8.09 11.07 13.18
C THR A 271 8.00 12.52 12.67
N LEU A 272 8.29 13.51 13.53
CA LEU A 272 8.35 14.92 13.12
C LEU A 272 9.58 15.17 12.24
N ALA A 273 10.73 14.59 12.59
CA ALA A 273 11.94 14.66 11.76
C ALA A 273 11.70 14.02 10.39
N THR A 274 11.04 12.85 10.34
CA THR A 274 10.63 12.20 9.10
C THR A 274 9.70 13.10 8.28
N ALA A 275 8.66 13.69 8.91
CA ALA A 275 7.73 14.58 8.24
C ALA A 275 8.41 15.84 7.69
N ALA A 276 9.34 16.43 8.44
CA ALA A 276 10.10 17.60 7.98
C ALA A 276 11.01 17.25 6.80
N PHE A 277 11.72 16.11 6.87
CA PHE A 277 12.63 15.68 5.81
C PHE A 277 11.87 15.34 4.52
N ILE A 278 10.87 14.46 4.60
CA ILE A 278 10.05 14.05 3.44
C ILE A 278 9.22 15.23 2.92
N GLY A 279 8.66 16.05 3.82
CA GLY A 279 7.91 17.24 3.44
C GLY A 279 8.77 18.28 2.73
N ALA A 280 9.99 18.54 3.19
CA ALA A 280 10.91 19.44 2.51
C ALA A 280 11.35 18.91 1.14
N ALA A 281 11.62 17.61 1.03
CA ALA A 281 11.93 16.96 -0.25
C ALA A 281 10.74 17.05 -1.24
N GLY A 282 9.50 16.92 -0.75
CA GLY A 282 8.28 17.08 -1.54
C GLY A 282 8.05 18.53 -1.98
N LEU A 283 8.13 19.48 -1.06
CA LEU A 283 7.90 20.91 -1.34
C LEU A 283 8.98 21.53 -2.22
N SER A 284 10.19 20.98 -2.22
CA SER A 284 11.26 21.39 -3.14
C SER A 284 11.15 20.74 -4.52
N GLY A 285 10.37 19.66 -4.67
CA GLY A 285 10.31 18.87 -5.91
C GLY A 285 11.51 17.92 -6.10
N THR A 286 12.40 17.79 -5.12
CA THR A 286 13.65 17.01 -5.23
C THR A 286 13.40 15.52 -5.50
N PHE A 287 12.23 14.99 -5.15
CA PHE A 287 11.85 13.61 -5.49
C PHE A 287 11.85 13.33 -6.99
N ALA A 288 11.62 14.34 -7.85
CA ALA A 288 11.67 14.14 -9.29
C ALA A 288 13.08 13.77 -9.78
N TYR A 289 14.12 14.37 -9.21
CA TYR A 289 15.50 13.97 -9.49
C TYR A 289 15.81 12.57 -9.00
N LEU A 290 15.35 12.21 -7.80
CA LEU A 290 15.53 10.84 -7.29
C LEU A 290 14.83 9.82 -8.19
N TYR A 291 13.64 10.15 -8.69
CA TYR A 291 12.90 9.30 -9.61
C TYR A 291 13.62 9.09 -10.95
N GLU A 292 14.19 10.15 -11.53
CA GLU A 292 14.94 10.07 -12.79
C GLU A 292 16.28 9.32 -12.64
N VAL A 293 16.95 9.45 -11.49
CA VAL A 293 18.28 8.85 -11.28
C VAL A 293 18.19 7.36 -10.92
N LEU A 294 17.13 6.92 -10.25
CA LEU A 294 17.03 5.56 -9.74
C LEU A 294 16.41 4.61 -10.78
N PRO A 295 17.13 3.55 -11.20
CA PRO A 295 16.58 2.59 -12.15
C PRO A 295 15.50 1.75 -11.46
N GLY A 296 14.32 1.68 -12.07
CA GLY A 296 13.15 0.96 -11.54
C GLY A 296 13.42 -0.48 -11.13
N PRO A 297 14.09 -1.28 -11.97
CA PRO A 297 14.48 -2.65 -11.61
C PRO A 297 15.31 -2.77 -10.33
N ALA A 298 16.07 -1.73 -9.93
CA ALA A 298 16.81 -1.72 -8.68
C ALA A 298 15.96 -1.27 -7.47
N LEU A 299 14.90 -0.49 -7.72
CA LEU A 299 14.03 0.08 -6.69
C LEU A 299 12.94 -0.90 -6.27
N VAL A 300 12.22 -1.48 -7.23
CA VAL A 300 11.02 -2.29 -6.96
C VAL A 300 11.23 -3.62 -6.21
N PRO A 301 12.43 -4.22 -6.10
CA PRO A 301 12.64 -5.38 -5.22
C PRO A 301 12.28 -5.15 -3.76
N ILE A 302 12.32 -3.90 -3.27
CA ILE A 302 11.87 -3.60 -1.90
C ILE A 302 10.36 -3.89 -1.73
N LEU A 303 9.57 -3.69 -2.79
CA LEU A 303 8.13 -3.96 -2.78
C LEU A 303 7.86 -5.46 -2.76
N VAL A 304 8.69 -6.27 -3.42
CA VAL A 304 8.63 -7.74 -3.33
C VAL A 304 8.82 -8.20 -1.88
N PHE A 305 9.84 -7.66 -1.20
CA PHE A 305 10.04 -7.93 0.23
C PHE A 305 8.83 -7.52 1.08
N VAL A 306 8.31 -6.30 0.88
CA VAL A 306 7.13 -5.81 1.61
C VAL A 306 5.92 -6.72 1.38
N GLY A 307 5.68 -7.16 0.14
CA GLY A 307 4.62 -8.10 -0.19
C GLY A 307 4.78 -9.44 0.52
N LEU A 308 5.99 -10.01 0.51
CA LEU A 308 6.29 -11.26 1.20
C LEU A 308 6.11 -11.16 2.72
N GLU A 309 6.57 -10.07 3.35
CA GLU A 309 6.40 -9.85 4.79
C GLU A 309 4.93 -9.69 5.18
N ILE A 310 4.14 -8.91 4.43
CA ILE A 310 2.70 -8.76 4.70
C ILE A 310 2.00 -10.12 4.59
N THR A 311 2.35 -10.92 3.58
CA THR A 311 1.82 -12.28 3.42
C THR A 311 2.23 -13.17 4.61
N ALA A 312 3.52 -13.23 4.95
CA ALA A 312 4.02 -14.07 6.04
C ALA A 312 3.39 -13.69 7.39
N GLN A 313 3.31 -12.41 7.72
CA GLN A 313 2.68 -11.91 8.94
C GLN A 313 1.19 -12.26 9.00
N SER A 314 0.49 -12.18 7.86
CA SER A 314 -0.92 -12.56 7.79
C SER A 314 -1.16 -14.04 8.12
N PHE A 315 -0.27 -14.93 7.65
CA PHE A 315 -0.30 -16.35 8.03
C PHE A 315 0.11 -16.58 9.48
N HIS A 316 1.13 -15.88 10.00
CA HIS A 316 1.55 -16.03 11.40
C HIS A 316 0.49 -15.52 12.39
N ALA A 317 -0.25 -14.47 12.06
CA ALA A 317 -1.30 -13.90 12.90
C ALA A 317 -2.66 -14.63 12.78
N THR A 318 -2.78 -15.58 11.85
CA THR A 318 -4.00 -16.38 11.62
C THR A 318 -3.83 -17.79 12.20
N PRO A 319 -4.82 -18.35 12.90
CA PRO A 319 -4.78 -19.75 13.32
C PRO A 319 -4.59 -20.69 12.13
N GLN A 320 -3.74 -21.72 12.25
CA GLN A 320 -3.46 -22.66 11.15
C GLN A 320 -4.72 -23.27 10.52
N ARG A 321 -5.75 -23.54 11.34
CA ARG A 321 -7.05 -24.05 10.86
C ARG A 321 -7.73 -23.13 9.85
N HIS A 322 -7.43 -21.83 9.85
CA HIS A 322 -8.00 -20.81 8.97
C HIS A 322 -7.12 -20.49 7.76
N TYR A 323 -5.98 -21.17 7.56
CA TYR A 323 -5.14 -20.98 6.36
C TYR A 323 -5.88 -21.18 5.04
N PRO A 324 -6.82 -22.14 4.90
CA PRO A 324 -7.64 -22.24 3.70
C PRO A 324 -8.48 -21.00 3.42
N ALA A 325 -8.93 -20.28 4.47
CA ALA A 325 -9.67 -19.03 4.32
C ALA A 325 -8.79 -17.90 3.78
N VAL A 326 -7.56 -17.79 4.27
CA VAL A 326 -6.56 -16.82 3.77
C VAL A 326 -6.21 -17.12 2.31
N ALA A 327 -6.02 -18.39 1.95
CA ALA A 327 -5.76 -18.80 0.58
C ALA A 327 -6.95 -18.50 -0.35
N LEU A 328 -8.18 -18.79 0.08
CA LEU A 328 -9.39 -18.49 -0.69
C LEU A 328 -9.56 -16.98 -0.96
N ALA A 329 -9.20 -16.14 0.01
CA ALA A 329 -9.18 -14.68 -0.19
C ALA A 329 -8.22 -14.23 -1.30
N CYS A 330 -7.23 -15.02 -1.70
CA CYS A 330 -6.36 -14.65 -2.81
C CYS A 330 -7.05 -14.77 -4.18
N VAL A 331 -8.08 -15.60 -4.32
CA VAL A 331 -8.72 -15.90 -5.62
C VAL A 331 -9.32 -14.65 -6.28
N PRO A 332 -10.10 -13.79 -5.59
CA PRO A 332 -10.60 -12.56 -6.20
C PRO A 332 -9.48 -11.59 -6.62
N ALA A 333 -8.39 -11.50 -5.85
CA ALA A 333 -7.25 -10.65 -6.21
C ALA A 333 -6.47 -11.17 -7.42
N LEU A 334 -6.35 -12.50 -7.56
CA LEU A 334 -5.79 -13.13 -8.77
C LEU A 334 -6.65 -12.83 -10.00
N ALA A 335 -7.98 -12.85 -9.86
CA ALA A 335 -8.87 -12.41 -10.94
C ALA A 335 -8.67 -10.92 -11.27
N ALA A 336 -8.46 -10.07 -10.27
CA ALA A 336 -8.14 -8.66 -10.49
C ALA A 336 -6.80 -8.46 -11.23
N LEU A 337 -5.77 -9.23 -10.88
CA LEU A 337 -4.50 -9.26 -11.60
C LEU A 337 -4.68 -9.69 -13.07
N ALA A 338 -5.42 -10.79 -13.30
CA ALA A 338 -5.71 -11.29 -14.65
C ALA A 338 -6.47 -10.26 -15.47
N LYS A 339 -7.44 -9.56 -14.86
CA LYS A 339 -8.16 -8.45 -15.49
C LYS A 339 -7.23 -7.32 -15.89
N ILE A 340 -6.30 -6.88 -15.02
CA ILE A 340 -5.35 -5.81 -15.33
C ILE A 340 -4.55 -6.11 -16.60
N LEU A 341 -4.03 -7.34 -16.74
CA LEU A 341 -3.27 -7.74 -17.91
C LEU A 341 -4.15 -7.89 -19.16
N SER A 342 -5.34 -8.48 -18.99
CA SER A 342 -6.28 -8.67 -20.11
C SER A 342 -6.79 -7.35 -20.65
N ASP A 343 -7.11 -6.39 -19.80
CA ASP A 343 -7.56 -5.05 -20.19
C ASP A 343 -6.48 -4.31 -20.99
N LYS A 344 -5.19 -4.47 -20.65
CA LYS A 344 -4.08 -3.91 -21.44
C LYS A 344 -4.04 -4.48 -22.86
N VAL A 345 -4.24 -5.79 -23.00
CA VAL A 345 -4.25 -6.48 -24.29
C VAL A 345 -5.47 -6.07 -25.13
N LEU A 346 -6.64 -5.96 -24.50
CA LEU A 346 -7.86 -5.47 -25.16
C LEU A 346 -7.71 -4.00 -25.61
N ALA A 347 -7.13 -3.15 -24.77
CA ALA A 347 -6.85 -1.75 -25.10
C ALA A 347 -5.84 -1.62 -26.26
N ALA A 348 -4.96 -2.61 -26.45
CA ALA A 348 -4.06 -2.70 -27.59
C ALA A 348 -4.74 -3.22 -28.89
N GLY A 349 -6.06 -3.44 -28.87
CA GLY A 349 -6.86 -3.82 -30.05
C GLY A 349 -7.12 -5.32 -30.20
N ALA A 350 -6.81 -6.14 -29.20
CA ALA A 350 -7.09 -7.57 -29.27
C ALA A 350 -8.59 -7.88 -29.28
N THR A 351 -9.01 -8.81 -30.15
CA THR A 351 -10.38 -9.28 -30.29
C THR A 351 -10.47 -10.77 -29.88
N PRO A 352 -10.78 -11.07 -28.60
CA PRO A 352 -10.83 -12.45 -28.14
C PRO A 352 -11.99 -13.22 -28.81
N GLY A 353 -11.76 -14.50 -29.11
CA GLY A 353 -12.82 -15.41 -29.55
C GLY A 353 -13.91 -15.59 -28.48
N ALA A 354 -15.06 -16.15 -28.86
CA ALA A 354 -16.25 -16.22 -28.00
C ALA A 354 -16.01 -16.91 -26.64
N ASP A 355 -15.22 -17.99 -26.60
CA ASP A 355 -14.93 -18.71 -25.35
C ASP A 355 -14.03 -17.91 -24.43
N LEU A 356 -12.94 -17.34 -24.95
CA LEU A 356 -12.06 -16.46 -24.17
C LEU A 356 -12.81 -15.22 -23.67
N ALA A 357 -13.70 -14.64 -24.48
CA ALA A 357 -14.53 -13.51 -24.06
C ALA A 357 -15.43 -13.88 -22.86
N ARG A 358 -15.97 -15.10 -22.81
CA ARG A 358 -16.76 -15.61 -21.68
C ARG A 358 -15.90 -15.81 -20.42
N GLU A 359 -14.68 -16.32 -20.58
CA GLU A 359 -13.73 -16.45 -19.47
C GLU A 359 -13.33 -15.08 -18.91
N LEU A 360 -12.97 -14.13 -19.78
CA LEU A 360 -12.65 -12.75 -19.38
C LEU A 360 -13.83 -12.05 -18.70
N PHE A 361 -15.07 -12.32 -19.14
CA PHE A 361 -16.25 -11.83 -18.45
C PHE A 361 -16.39 -12.41 -17.03
N SER A 362 -16.11 -13.71 -16.86
CA SER A 362 -16.10 -14.36 -15.54
C SER A 362 -15.02 -13.77 -14.63
N VAL A 363 -13.81 -13.57 -15.17
CA VAL A 363 -12.71 -12.87 -14.47
C VAL A 363 -13.15 -11.48 -14.02
N ARG A 364 -13.85 -10.74 -14.90
CA ARG A 364 -14.38 -9.41 -14.57
C ARG A 364 -15.36 -9.44 -13.41
N ILE A 365 -16.29 -10.42 -13.38
CA ILE A 365 -17.24 -10.60 -12.27
C ILE A 365 -16.50 -10.89 -10.98
N VAL A 366 -15.58 -11.85 -10.97
CA VAL A 366 -14.85 -12.27 -9.76
C VAL A 366 -13.94 -11.15 -9.24
N SER A 367 -13.34 -10.37 -10.12
CA SER A 367 -12.49 -9.22 -9.76
C SER A 367 -13.27 -8.01 -9.24
N ALA A 368 -14.58 -7.92 -9.52
CA ALA A 368 -15.39 -6.77 -9.13
C ALA A 368 -15.49 -6.72 -7.60
N GLY A 369 -15.01 -5.63 -7.00
CA GLY A 369 -14.98 -5.49 -5.55
C GLY A 369 -14.13 -6.55 -4.85
N PHE A 370 -13.05 -7.03 -5.51
CA PHE A 370 -12.26 -8.19 -5.04
C PHE A 370 -11.86 -8.11 -3.57
N ILE A 371 -11.62 -6.92 -3.01
CA ILE A 371 -11.28 -6.72 -1.58
C ILE A 371 -12.44 -7.15 -0.68
N VAL A 372 -13.65 -6.66 -0.97
CA VAL A 372 -14.87 -7.04 -0.23
C VAL A 372 -15.14 -8.52 -0.41
N THR A 373 -15.05 -9.02 -1.64
CA THR A 373 -15.25 -10.44 -1.94
C THR A 373 -14.26 -11.32 -1.19
N SER A 374 -12.98 -10.93 -1.16
CA SER A 374 -11.92 -11.63 -0.41
C SER A 374 -12.21 -11.66 1.08
N LEU A 375 -12.60 -10.52 1.65
CA LEU A 375 -12.97 -10.39 3.06
C LEU A 375 -14.18 -11.27 3.40
N LEU A 376 -15.25 -11.20 2.60
CA LEU A 376 -16.47 -11.98 2.82
C LEU A 376 -16.22 -13.48 2.67
N TRP A 377 -15.47 -13.91 1.65
CA TRP A 377 -15.17 -15.32 1.41
C TRP A 377 -14.28 -15.92 2.50
N ALA A 378 -13.23 -15.20 2.90
CA ALA A 378 -12.38 -15.62 4.02
C ALA A 378 -13.15 -15.62 5.34
N GLY A 379 -13.97 -14.60 5.62
CA GLY A 379 -14.80 -14.54 6.82
C GLY A 379 -15.81 -15.71 6.88
N MET A 380 -16.48 -15.98 5.77
CA MET A 380 -17.41 -17.11 5.65
C MET A 380 -16.70 -18.45 5.86
N LEU A 381 -15.58 -18.69 5.17
CA LEU A 381 -14.86 -19.96 5.31
C LEU A 381 -14.26 -20.13 6.71
N ALA A 382 -13.73 -19.08 7.33
CA ALA A 382 -13.27 -19.12 8.71
C ALA A 382 -14.40 -19.49 9.67
N ALA A 383 -15.59 -18.90 9.51
CA ALA A 383 -16.76 -19.22 10.33
C ALA A 383 -17.25 -20.67 10.12
N LEU A 384 -17.18 -21.20 8.89
CA LEU A 384 -17.49 -22.59 8.59
C LEU A 384 -16.49 -23.55 9.25
N LEU A 385 -15.20 -23.24 9.19
CA LEU A 385 -14.13 -24.01 9.82
C LEU A 385 -14.27 -24.02 11.34
N ASP A 386 -14.69 -22.91 11.94
CA ASP A 386 -14.99 -22.83 13.37
C ASP A 386 -16.20 -23.69 13.77
N ARG A 387 -17.21 -23.80 12.91
CA ARG A 387 -18.39 -24.67 13.15
C ARG A 387 -18.08 -26.15 12.96
N GLY A 388 -17.21 -26.49 12.01
CA GLY A 388 -16.77 -27.87 11.77
C GLY A 388 -15.78 -28.38 12.82
N GLY A 389 -15.06 -27.49 13.51
CA GLY A 389 -14.02 -27.81 14.49
C GLY A 389 -14.51 -27.95 15.93
N ARG A 390 -15.59 -28.71 16.20
CA ARG A 390 -15.85 -29.21 17.57
C ARG A 390 -14.58 -29.91 18.07
N ALA A 391 -14.05 -29.42 19.19
CA ALA A 391 -12.82 -29.90 19.81
C ALA A 391 -12.80 -31.44 19.90
N PRO A 392 -11.70 -32.11 19.53
CA PRO A 392 -11.46 -33.44 20.08
C PRO A 392 -11.27 -33.27 21.59
N HIS A 393 -12.25 -33.76 22.35
CA HIS A 393 -12.09 -34.05 23.76
C HIS A 393 -10.88 -34.98 23.97
N SER A 394 -10.11 -34.68 25.02
CA SER A 394 -9.20 -35.57 25.80
C SER A 394 -7.98 -36.14 25.07
N ASN A 395 -6.77 -36.26 25.63
CA ASN A 395 -6.17 -36.09 26.98
C ASN A 395 -4.67 -36.46 26.81
N PRO A 396 -3.84 -36.44 27.88
CA PRO A 396 -3.48 -35.37 28.79
C PRO A 396 -2.12 -34.72 28.45
#